data_AF-A0A968RTL3-F1
#
_entry.id   AF-A0A968RTL3-F1
#
_cell.length_a   1.000
_cell.length_b   1.000
_cell.length_c   1.000
_cell.angle_alpha   90.00
_cell.angle_beta   90.00
_cell.angle_gamma   90.00
#
_symmetry.space_group_name_H-M   'P 1'
#
loop_
_entity.id
_entity.type
_entity.pdbx_description
1 polymer ?
#
loop_
_entity_poly.entity_id
_entity_poly.type
_entity_poly.pdbx_seq_one_letter_code
_entity_poly.pdbx_strand_id
1 'polypeptide(L)'
;MEQHYHIIKQEKMPSSQEIEGYKDFDALLATYQNNKPKVEKPTLAFPYWILLGAAMAASLAGFFFFWNTEVSSSATYFREQSAYFKARPFIERPFEQIEPKLLDYKVDATQSVVLTSPQGTTLTFPQQAFEHEDGSLVQGEVNVFVREMHDQVDLFLSGIPLTYDSAGITYAMESLGMMEVYAEQNGKRVRLAANKSIDVAMPTTVALPNFYVLPTFNLYQLDLEEKKWKYQELNPISTLVSTVSPALTSEKHLTHSMRSTNKSEKPWRN
;
A
#
# COMPACT_ATOMS: atom_id res chain seq x y z
N MET A 1 -20.91 12.92 26.02
CA MET A 1 -21.45 11.76 25.28
C MET A 1 -21.15 10.53 26.09
N GLU A 2 -22.13 10.06 26.86
CA GLU A 2 -22.02 8.84 27.66
C GLU A 2 -22.35 7.64 26.78
N GLN A 3 -21.46 6.66 26.76
CA GLN A 3 -21.59 5.48 25.92
C GLN A 3 -22.43 4.42 26.64
N HIS A 4 -23.64 4.18 26.17
CA HIS A 4 -24.52 3.11 26.66
C HIS A 4 -24.27 1.83 25.85
N TYR A 5 -23.32 0.99 26.28
CA TYR A 5 -23.27 -0.41 25.84
C TYR A 5 -23.49 -1.35 27.01
N HIS A 6 -24.48 -2.22 26.86
CA HIS A 6 -24.76 -3.32 27.77
C HIS A 6 -24.28 -4.62 27.10
N ILE A 7 -23.03 -5.01 27.36
CA ILE A 7 -22.48 -6.26 26.82
C ILE A 7 -22.85 -7.40 27.77
N ILE A 8 -23.78 -8.25 27.36
CA ILE A 8 -24.08 -9.50 28.08
C ILE A 8 -22.96 -10.50 27.77
N LYS A 9 -21.99 -10.63 28.67
CA LYS A 9 -20.97 -11.70 28.62
C LYS A 9 -21.34 -12.82 29.57
N GLN A 10 -22.12 -13.80 29.12
CA GLN A 10 -22.17 -15.11 29.77
C GLN A 10 -22.48 -16.21 28.75
N GLU A 11 -21.52 -16.54 27.89
CA GLU A 11 -21.47 -17.89 27.32
C GLU A 11 -20.53 -18.71 28.20
N LYS A 12 -21.12 -19.63 28.97
CA LYS A 12 -20.37 -20.59 29.77
C LYS A 12 -19.68 -21.53 28.78
N MET A 13 -18.35 -21.57 28.80
CA MET A 13 -17.61 -22.50 27.94
C MET A 13 -18.09 -23.93 28.22
N PRO A 14 -18.46 -24.70 27.18
CA PRO A 14 -18.90 -26.07 27.36
C PRO A 14 -17.79 -26.87 28.03
N SER A 15 -18.18 -27.73 28.97
CA SER A 15 -17.25 -28.60 29.67
C SER A 15 -16.60 -29.58 28.70
N SER A 16 -15.40 -30.08 29.02
CA SER A 16 -14.70 -31.06 28.17
C SER A 16 -15.56 -32.30 27.86
N GLN A 17 -16.47 -32.65 28.77
CA GLN A 17 -17.39 -33.77 28.63
C GLN A 17 -18.54 -33.48 27.63
N GLU A 18 -19.03 -32.23 27.60
CA GLU A 18 -19.97 -31.78 26.55
C GLU A 18 -19.28 -31.73 25.19
N ILE A 19 -18.04 -31.26 25.13
CA ILE A 19 -17.25 -31.22 23.89
C ILE A 19 -17.01 -32.63 23.33
N GLU A 20 -16.83 -33.64 24.18
CA GLU A 20 -16.71 -35.03 23.74
C GLU A 20 -18.01 -35.60 23.16
N GLY A 21 -19.17 -35.23 23.71
CA GLY A 21 -20.47 -35.63 23.17
C GLY A 21 -20.75 -35.12 21.74
N TYR A 22 -20.12 -34.02 21.33
CA TYR A 22 -20.26 -33.43 20.00
C TYR A 22 -19.18 -33.87 18.99
N LYS A 23 -18.26 -34.76 19.37
CA LYS A 23 -17.23 -35.31 18.46
C LYS A 23 -17.69 -36.53 17.67
N ASP A 24 -18.83 -37.10 18.02
CA ASP A 24 -19.46 -38.17 17.25
C ASP A 24 -20.35 -37.57 16.15
N PHE A 25 -19.69 -37.21 15.05
CA PHE A 25 -20.34 -36.61 13.89
C PHE A 25 -21.34 -37.57 13.21
N ASP A 26 -21.15 -38.88 13.36
CA ASP A 26 -22.05 -39.90 12.82
C ASP A 26 -23.35 -39.95 13.64
N ALA A 27 -23.27 -39.88 14.97
CA ALA A 27 -24.45 -39.78 15.84
C ALA A 27 -25.22 -38.47 15.63
N LEU A 28 -24.52 -37.34 15.41
CA LEU A 28 -25.13 -36.05 15.06
C LEU A 28 -25.84 -36.12 13.70
N LEU A 29 -25.20 -36.71 12.68
CA LEU A 29 -25.78 -36.87 11.35
C LEU A 29 -27.01 -37.79 11.40
N ALA A 30 -26.96 -38.89 12.14
CA ALA A 30 -28.08 -39.80 12.33
C ALA A 30 -29.26 -39.11 13.04
N THR A 31 -28.98 -38.29 14.06
CA THR A 31 -30.01 -37.52 14.78
C THR A 31 -30.67 -36.49 13.87
N TYR A 32 -29.89 -35.78 13.04
CA TYR A 32 -30.42 -34.84 12.05
C TYR A 32 -31.25 -35.55 10.96
N GLN A 33 -30.80 -36.70 10.47
CA GLN A 33 -31.52 -37.46 9.46
C GLN A 33 -32.83 -38.06 9.99
N ASN A 34 -32.84 -38.55 11.23
CA ASN A 34 -34.04 -39.11 11.87
C ASN A 34 -35.05 -38.04 12.31
N ASN A 35 -34.61 -36.81 12.57
CA ASN A 35 -35.48 -35.70 12.96
C ASN A 35 -35.83 -34.75 11.80
N LYS A 36 -35.67 -35.16 10.54
CA LYS A 36 -36.20 -34.38 9.41
C LYS A 36 -37.73 -34.31 9.55
N PRO A 37 -38.33 -33.12 9.66
CA PRO A 37 -39.79 -33.00 9.70
C PRO A 37 -40.35 -33.61 8.42
N LYS A 38 -41.23 -34.60 8.57
CA LYS A 38 -41.95 -35.18 7.45
C LYS A 38 -42.91 -34.09 6.96
N VAL A 39 -42.61 -33.50 5.80
CA VAL A 39 -43.49 -32.51 5.18
C VAL A 39 -44.75 -33.24 4.71
N GLU A 40 -45.77 -33.27 5.56
CA GLU A 40 -47.11 -33.61 5.14
C GLU A 40 -47.58 -32.54 4.16
N LYS A 41 -47.69 -32.91 2.89
CA LYS A 41 -48.25 -32.02 1.87
C LYS A 41 -49.73 -31.85 2.21
N PRO A 42 -50.22 -30.64 2.54
CA PRO A 42 -51.65 -30.47 2.72
C PRO A 42 -52.32 -30.73 1.37
N THR A 43 -53.25 -31.69 1.31
CA THR A 43 -54.14 -31.84 0.15
C THR A 43 -55.19 -30.73 0.21
N LEU A 44 -54.78 -29.49 -0.09
CA LEU A 44 -55.71 -28.39 -0.24
C LEU A 44 -56.32 -28.44 -1.64
N ALA A 45 -57.57 -28.87 -1.72
CA ALA A 45 -58.42 -28.61 -2.87
C ALA A 45 -58.79 -27.11 -2.87
N PHE A 46 -57.96 -26.28 -3.48
CA PHE A 46 -58.26 -24.85 -3.66
C PHE A 46 -59.27 -24.66 -4.81
N PRO A 47 -60.39 -23.94 -4.61
CA PRO A 47 -61.28 -23.58 -5.71
C PRO A 47 -60.53 -22.66 -6.70
N TYR A 48 -60.71 -22.90 -7.99
CA TYR A 48 -59.97 -22.29 -9.12
C TYR A 48 -59.90 -20.74 -9.08
N TRP A 49 -60.86 -20.08 -8.42
CA TRP A 49 -60.92 -18.61 -8.33
C TRP A 49 -59.90 -18.03 -7.33
N ILE A 50 -59.44 -18.81 -6.34
CA ILE A 50 -58.37 -18.38 -5.42
C ILE A 50 -57.00 -18.43 -6.12
N LEU A 51 -56.79 -19.40 -7.02
CA LEU A 51 -55.58 -19.48 -7.85
C LEU A 51 -55.46 -18.32 -8.84
N LEU A 52 -56.58 -17.89 -9.45
CA LEU A 52 -56.63 -16.72 -10.34
C LEU A 52 -56.37 -15.40 -9.60
N GLY A 53 -56.93 -15.24 -8.40
CA GLY A 53 -56.65 -14.08 -7.54
C GLY A 53 -55.20 -14.02 -7.06
N ALA A 54 -54.63 -15.16 -6.66
CA ALA A 54 -53.24 -15.25 -6.25
C ALA A 54 -52.25 -15.00 -7.41
N ALA A 55 -52.57 -15.49 -8.62
CA ALA A 55 -51.76 -15.23 -9.80
C ALA A 55 -51.71 -13.73 -10.16
N MET A 56 -52.86 -13.03 -10.14
CA MET A 56 -52.90 -11.59 -10.38
C MET A 56 -52.14 -10.80 -9.30
N ALA A 57 -52.35 -11.13 -8.02
CA ALA A 57 -51.63 -10.48 -6.92
C ALA A 57 -50.12 -10.71 -6.99
N ALA A 58 -49.66 -11.92 -7.34
CA ALA A 58 -48.25 -12.22 -7.54
C ALA A 58 -47.66 -11.49 -8.74
N SER A 59 -48.40 -11.36 -9.85
CA SER A 59 -47.95 -10.58 -11.01
C SER A 59 -47.91 -9.07 -10.73
N LEU A 60 -48.84 -8.52 -9.96
CA LEU A 60 -48.82 -7.12 -9.55
C LEU A 60 -47.72 -6.83 -8.54
N ALA A 61 -47.49 -7.73 -7.57
CA ALA A 61 -46.37 -7.63 -6.66
C ALA A 61 -45.03 -7.78 -7.39
N GLY A 62 -44.92 -8.72 -8.33
CA GLY A 62 -43.75 -8.89 -9.18
C GLY A 62 -43.49 -7.68 -10.09
N PHE A 63 -44.53 -7.14 -10.72
CA PHE A 63 -44.43 -5.89 -11.50
C PHE A 63 -44.05 -4.71 -10.62
N PHE A 64 -44.64 -4.56 -9.43
CA PHE A 64 -44.29 -3.48 -8.50
C PHE A 64 -42.85 -3.61 -7.98
N PHE A 65 -42.37 -4.83 -7.71
CA PHE A 65 -41.00 -5.10 -7.29
C PHE A 65 -40.02 -4.90 -8.44
N PHE A 66 -40.36 -5.31 -9.67
CA PHE A 66 -39.51 -5.17 -10.87
C PHE A 66 -39.51 -3.74 -11.46
N TRP A 67 -40.59 -2.98 -11.24
CA TRP A 67 -40.73 -1.58 -11.69
C TRP A 67 -40.15 -0.57 -10.69
N ASN A 68 -40.18 -0.86 -9.38
CA ASN A 68 -39.59 0.01 -8.35
C ASN A 68 -38.17 -0.40 -7.93
N THR A 69 -37.59 -1.45 -8.50
CA THR A 69 -36.16 -1.71 -8.33
C THR A 69 -35.38 -0.99 -9.42
N GLU A 70 -35.17 0.32 -9.21
CA GLU A 70 -33.81 0.84 -9.39
C GLU A 70 -32.92 0.21 -8.31
N VAL A 71 -32.76 -1.12 -8.37
CA VAL A 71 -31.55 -1.74 -7.87
C VAL A 71 -30.49 -1.18 -8.80
N SER A 72 -29.89 -0.06 -8.39
CA SER A 72 -28.60 0.37 -8.86
C SER A 72 -27.72 -0.85 -8.71
N SER A 73 -27.59 -1.59 -9.82
CA SER A 73 -26.86 -2.83 -9.82
C SER A 73 -25.49 -2.52 -9.24
N SER A 74 -24.92 -3.42 -8.44
CA SER A 74 -23.56 -3.24 -7.93
C SER A 74 -22.59 -2.82 -9.06
N ALA A 75 -22.83 -3.30 -10.29
CA ALA A 75 -22.12 -2.87 -11.50
C ALA A 75 -22.24 -1.37 -11.83
N THR A 76 -23.39 -0.71 -11.65
CA THR A 76 -23.54 0.73 -11.83
C THR A 76 -22.76 1.50 -10.76
N TYR A 77 -22.89 1.12 -9.49
CA TYR A 77 -22.11 1.68 -8.38
C TYR A 77 -20.59 1.54 -8.62
N PHE A 78 -20.13 0.36 -9.02
CA PHE A 78 -18.72 0.13 -9.34
C PHE A 78 -18.24 0.95 -10.54
N ARG A 79 -19.08 1.14 -11.58
CA ARG A 79 -18.73 1.98 -12.73
C ARG A 79 -18.58 3.45 -12.34
N GLU A 80 -19.49 3.98 -11.53
CA GLU A 80 -19.43 5.35 -11.03
C GLU A 80 -18.21 5.56 -10.13
N GLN A 81 -17.95 4.63 -9.21
CA GLN A 81 -16.76 4.66 -8.36
C GLN A 81 -15.45 4.58 -9.18
N SER A 82 -15.41 3.71 -10.19
CA SER A 82 -14.24 3.58 -11.08
C SER A 82 -14.02 4.85 -11.90
N ALA A 83 -15.09 5.46 -12.40
CA ALA A 83 -15.02 6.73 -13.13
C ALA A 83 -14.55 7.87 -12.22
N TYR A 84 -15.04 7.92 -10.99
CA TYR A 84 -14.62 8.88 -9.97
C TYR A 84 -13.11 8.80 -9.70
N PHE A 85 -12.58 7.61 -9.37
CA PHE A 85 -11.16 7.45 -9.10
C PHE A 85 -10.28 7.66 -10.34
N LYS A 86 -10.77 7.32 -11.54
CA LYS A 86 -10.03 7.57 -12.79
C LYS A 86 -9.88 9.06 -13.12
N ALA A 87 -10.80 9.90 -12.65
CA ALA A 87 -10.77 11.34 -12.89
C ALA A 87 -9.82 12.11 -11.94
N ARG A 88 -9.37 11.49 -10.84
CA ARG A 88 -8.50 12.16 -9.86
C ARG A 88 -7.05 12.25 -10.35
N PRO A 89 -6.27 13.22 -9.84
CA PRO A 89 -4.83 13.25 -10.04
C PRO A 89 -4.19 11.94 -9.58
N PHE A 90 -3.08 11.56 -10.23
CA PHE A 90 -2.39 10.32 -9.88
C PHE A 90 -1.72 10.39 -8.50
N ILE A 91 -1.11 11.53 -8.19
CA ILE A 91 -0.63 11.84 -6.83
C ILE A 91 -1.59 12.86 -6.26
N GLU A 92 -2.26 12.49 -5.18
CA GLU A 92 -3.25 13.34 -4.54
C GLU A 92 -3.02 13.37 -3.03
N ARG A 93 -2.51 14.51 -2.56
CA ARG A 93 -2.23 14.70 -1.14
C ARG A 93 -3.54 14.82 -0.36
N PRO A 94 -3.63 14.22 0.83
CA PRO A 94 -4.82 14.34 1.67
C PRO A 94 -5.02 15.76 2.21
N PHE A 95 -3.92 16.53 2.35
CA PHE A 95 -3.92 17.91 2.83
C PHE A 95 -2.93 18.75 2.03
N GLU A 96 -3.28 20.00 1.72
CA GLU A 96 -2.38 20.92 0.99
C GLU A 96 -1.28 21.50 1.89
N GLN A 97 -1.60 21.71 3.18
CA GLN A 97 -0.76 22.46 4.12
C GLN A 97 0.23 21.58 4.90
N ILE A 98 0.09 20.26 4.81
CA ILE A 98 0.89 19.30 5.57
C ILE A 98 1.52 18.34 4.57
N GLU A 99 2.84 18.37 4.48
CA GLU A 99 3.62 17.51 3.61
C GLU A 99 4.90 17.02 4.31
N PRO A 100 5.48 15.89 3.89
CA PRO A 100 6.76 15.45 4.40
C PRO A 100 7.84 16.48 4.07
N LYS A 101 8.80 16.65 4.98
CA LYS A 101 9.80 17.72 4.94
C LYS A 101 10.66 17.66 3.68
N LEU A 102 10.65 18.75 2.91
CA LEU A 102 11.55 18.95 1.78
C LEU A 102 12.83 19.66 2.25
N LEU A 103 13.98 19.11 1.92
CA LEU A 103 15.30 19.67 2.17
C LEU A 103 15.87 20.22 0.87
N ASP A 104 16.52 21.37 0.92
CA ASP A 104 17.21 21.99 -0.20
C ASP A 104 18.72 22.10 0.05
N TYR A 105 19.50 21.83 -1.00
CA TYR A 105 20.96 21.86 -0.99
C TYR A 105 21.48 22.58 -2.23
N LYS A 106 22.39 23.52 -2.03
CA LYS A 106 23.13 24.15 -3.13
C LYS A 106 24.39 23.34 -3.42
N VAL A 107 24.55 22.89 -4.66
CA VAL A 107 25.71 22.10 -5.08
C VAL A 107 26.30 22.65 -6.38
N ASP A 108 27.62 22.52 -6.55
CA ASP A 108 28.27 22.82 -7.82
C ASP A 108 28.16 21.61 -8.76
N ALA A 109 27.42 21.76 -9.86
CA ALA A 109 27.20 20.71 -10.84
C ALA A 109 28.49 20.25 -11.55
N THR A 110 29.56 21.06 -11.49
CA THR A 110 30.85 20.75 -12.11
C THR A 110 31.76 19.89 -11.23
N GLN A 111 31.34 19.55 -10.02
CA GLN A 111 32.11 18.74 -9.07
C GLN A 111 31.32 17.51 -8.64
N SER A 112 32.03 16.49 -8.15
CA SER A 112 31.36 15.40 -7.43
C SER A 112 31.03 15.88 -6.02
N VAL A 113 29.81 15.58 -5.56
CA VAL A 113 29.27 16.06 -4.28
C VAL A 113 28.62 14.91 -3.53
N VAL A 114 28.87 14.87 -2.22
CA VAL A 114 28.16 13.99 -1.28
C VAL A 114 27.28 14.86 -0.40
N LEU A 115 25.97 14.66 -0.46
CA LEU A 115 25.00 15.26 0.44
C LEU A 115 24.67 14.29 1.57
N THR A 116 24.54 14.81 2.78
CA THR A 116 24.10 14.02 3.94
C THR A 116 22.90 14.70 4.56
N SER A 117 21.79 13.97 4.67
CA SER A 117 20.59 14.46 5.32
C SER A 117 20.69 14.41 6.84
N PRO A 118 19.85 15.16 7.58
CA PRO A 118 19.77 15.05 9.03
C PRO A 118 19.44 13.63 9.53
N GLN A 119 18.81 12.80 8.69
CA GLN A 119 18.48 11.41 9.00
C GLN A 119 19.61 10.43 8.66
N GLY A 120 20.74 10.94 8.15
CA GLY A 120 21.92 10.16 7.80
C GLY A 120 21.89 9.57 6.38
N THR A 121 20.88 9.91 5.57
CA THR A 121 20.84 9.51 4.17
C THR A 121 21.92 10.21 3.39
N THR A 122 22.76 9.45 2.69
CA THR A 122 23.83 10.00 1.85
C THR A 122 23.47 9.87 0.37
N LEU A 123 23.55 10.98 -0.37
CA LEU A 123 23.38 11.02 -1.82
C LEU A 123 24.69 11.46 -2.46
N THR A 124 25.27 10.62 -3.32
CA THR A 124 26.52 10.91 -4.02
C THR A 124 26.24 11.21 -5.48
N PHE A 125 26.49 12.45 -5.87
CA PHE A 125 26.37 12.93 -7.23
C PHE A 125 27.75 12.91 -7.89
N PRO A 126 27.90 12.29 -9.08
CA PRO A 126 29.14 12.37 -9.84
C PRO A 126 29.33 13.80 -10.39
N GLN A 127 30.55 14.13 -10.79
CA GLN A 127 30.80 15.34 -11.57
C GLN A 127 29.94 15.34 -12.84
N GLN A 128 29.39 16.52 -13.18
CA GLN A 128 28.52 16.72 -14.35
C GLN A 128 27.33 15.75 -14.32
N ALA A 129 26.70 15.62 -13.14
CA ALA A 129 25.54 14.75 -12.97
C ALA A 129 24.29 15.27 -13.68
N PHE A 130 24.20 16.56 -14.00
CA PHE A 130 22.98 17.18 -14.48
C PHE A 130 23.09 17.73 -15.90
N GLU A 131 22.00 17.64 -16.66
CA GLU A 131 21.83 18.23 -17.98
C GLU A 131 20.51 19.04 -18.07
N HIS A 132 20.50 20.05 -18.93
CA HIS A 132 19.30 20.77 -19.34
C HIS A 132 18.48 19.94 -20.35
N GLU A 133 17.27 20.38 -20.67
CA GLU A 133 16.39 19.67 -21.60
C GLU A 133 16.97 19.55 -23.03
N ASP A 134 17.87 20.45 -23.41
CA ASP A 134 18.58 20.42 -24.69
C ASP A 134 19.79 19.45 -24.70
N GLY A 135 20.05 18.77 -23.57
CA GLY A 135 21.17 17.86 -23.39
C GLY A 135 22.50 18.54 -23.04
N SER A 136 22.54 19.86 -22.88
CA SER A 136 23.73 20.57 -22.43
C SER A 136 23.98 20.34 -20.94
N LEU A 137 25.24 20.11 -20.55
CA LEU A 137 25.61 19.87 -19.16
C LEU A 137 25.44 21.15 -18.33
N VAL A 138 24.78 21.01 -17.17
CA VAL A 138 24.59 22.09 -16.21
C VAL A 138 25.96 22.52 -15.66
N GLN A 139 26.20 23.83 -15.63
CA GLN A 139 27.40 24.43 -15.05
C GLN A 139 27.05 25.25 -13.81
N GLY A 140 27.96 25.31 -12.84
CA GLY A 140 27.81 26.12 -11.63
C GLY A 140 26.77 25.58 -10.65
N GLU A 141 26.17 26.48 -9.87
CA GLU A 141 25.27 26.12 -8.77
C GLU A 141 23.93 25.55 -9.28
N VAL A 142 23.48 24.47 -8.64
CA VAL A 142 22.16 23.87 -8.80
C VAL A 142 21.55 23.60 -7.42
N ASN A 143 20.24 23.82 -7.28
CA ASN A 143 19.50 23.51 -6.06
C ASN A 143 18.98 22.07 -6.16
N VAL A 144 19.46 21.19 -5.29
CA VAL A 144 18.98 19.81 -5.15
C VAL A 144 17.97 19.76 -4.01
N PHE A 145 16.81 19.19 -4.28
CA PHE A 145 15.73 19.00 -3.33
C PHE A 145 15.58 17.52 -3.00
N VAL A 146 15.48 17.21 -1.71
CA VAL A 146 15.38 15.85 -1.19
C VAL A 146 14.25 15.78 -0.19
N ARG A 147 13.36 14.80 -0.36
CA ARG A 147 12.31 14.46 0.61
C ARG A 147 12.43 13.00 0.96
N GLU A 148 12.55 12.71 2.25
CA GLU A 148 12.60 11.33 2.76
C GLU A 148 11.30 11.03 3.49
N MET A 149 10.77 9.83 3.26
CA MET A 149 9.53 9.33 3.83
C MET A 149 9.82 7.96 4.44
N HIS A 150 9.89 7.89 5.77
CA HIS A 150 10.34 6.69 6.48
C HIS A 150 9.21 5.91 7.13
N ASP A 151 8.06 6.55 7.34
CA ASP A 151 6.92 5.94 8.03
C ASP A 151 5.60 6.07 7.26
N GLN A 152 4.55 5.43 7.79
CA GLN A 152 3.23 5.41 7.16
C GLN A 152 2.56 6.78 7.11
N VAL A 153 2.89 7.68 8.04
CA VAL A 153 2.32 9.04 8.08
C VAL A 153 2.90 9.85 6.93
N ASP A 154 4.22 9.82 6.76
CA ASP A 154 4.90 10.48 5.64
C ASP A 154 4.38 9.96 4.29
N LEU A 155 4.28 8.64 4.14
CA LEU A 155 3.78 8.01 2.93
C LEU A 155 2.32 8.40 2.65
N PHE A 156 1.46 8.45 3.66
CA PHE A 156 0.07 8.90 3.52
C PHE A 156 0.00 10.38 3.10
N LEU A 157 0.78 11.24 3.75
CA LEU A 157 0.82 12.68 3.45
C LEU A 157 1.38 12.97 2.05
N SER A 158 2.22 12.09 1.51
CA SER A 158 2.76 12.22 0.15
C SER A 158 1.68 12.14 -0.94
N GLY A 159 0.58 11.43 -0.68
CA GLY A 159 -0.46 11.15 -1.67
C GLY A 159 -0.01 10.22 -2.80
N ILE A 160 1.17 9.60 -2.69
CA ILE A 160 1.73 8.71 -3.71
C ILE A 160 1.05 7.33 -3.61
N PRO A 161 0.46 6.80 -4.70
CA PRO A 161 -0.17 5.49 -4.67
C PRO A 161 0.84 4.38 -4.39
N LEU A 162 0.62 3.57 -3.35
CA LEU A 162 1.48 2.45 -2.97
C LEU A 162 1.00 1.12 -3.56
N THR A 163 0.52 1.12 -4.79
CA THR A 163 0.10 -0.11 -5.49
C THR A 163 0.88 -0.30 -6.76
N TYR A 164 1.25 -1.54 -7.07
CA TYR A 164 1.95 -1.91 -8.29
C TYR A 164 1.31 -3.13 -8.94
N ASP A 165 1.47 -3.26 -10.25
CA ASP A 165 1.03 -4.43 -11.01
C ASP A 165 2.20 -5.38 -11.22
N SER A 166 1.95 -6.68 -11.02
CA SER A 166 2.84 -7.74 -11.47
C SER A 166 2.01 -8.81 -12.16
N ALA A 167 2.26 -9.00 -13.46
CA ALA A 167 1.55 -9.96 -14.31
C ALA A 167 0.01 -9.81 -14.31
N GLY A 168 -0.50 -8.58 -14.25
CA GLY A 168 -1.95 -8.31 -14.23
C GLY A 168 -2.61 -8.48 -12.86
N ILE A 169 -1.82 -8.71 -11.80
CA ILE A 169 -2.28 -8.73 -10.42
C ILE A 169 -1.76 -7.48 -9.71
N THR A 170 -2.68 -6.74 -9.09
CA THR A 170 -2.33 -5.55 -8.29
C THR A 170 -1.95 -5.96 -6.87
N TYR A 171 -0.82 -5.44 -6.40
CA TYR A 171 -0.27 -5.65 -5.08
C TYR A 171 -0.07 -4.30 -4.36
N ALA A 172 -0.16 -4.32 -3.03
CA ALA A 172 0.26 -3.20 -2.20
C ALA A 172 1.78 -3.26 -1.96
N MET A 173 2.43 -2.10 -1.93
CA MET A 173 3.83 -1.97 -1.57
C MET A 173 3.98 -1.90 -0.05
N GLU A 174 4.87 -2.74 0.47
CA GLU A 174 5.48 -2.54 1.77
C GLU A 174 6.82 -1.83 1.55
N SER A 175 6.92 -0.59 2.05
CA SER A 175 8.10 0.25 1.82
C SER A 175 9.03 0.23 3.03
N LEU A 176 10.33 0.13 2.77
CA LEU A 176 11.41 0.37 3.74
C LEU A 176 11.81 1.85 3.84
N GLY A 177 11.09 2.69 3.13
CA GLY A 177 11.35 4.11 2.97
C GLY A 177 11.26 4.50 1.50
N MET A 178 10.77 5.71 1.27
CA MET A 178 10.66 6.32 -0.04
C MET A 178 11.44 7.63 -0.03
N MET A 179 12.03 7.98 -1.16
CA MET A 179 12.72 9.24 -1.31
C MET A 179 12.36 9.90 -2.63
N GLU A 180 12.05 11.19 -2.58
CA GLU A 180 11.96 12.06 -3.74
C GLU A 180 13.27 12.84 -3.85
N VAL A 181 13.87 12.86 -5.04
CA VAL A 181 15.08 13.66 -5.31
C VAL A 181 14.90 14.39 -6.62
N TYR A 182 15.20 15.68 -6.62
CA TYR A 182 15.24 16.46 -7.84
C TYR A 182 16.17 17.65 -7.78
N ALA A 183 16.40 18.28 -8.93
CA ALA A 183 17.28 19.43 -9.02
C ALA A 183 16.70 20.52 -9.92
N GLU A 184 16.97 21.77 -9.58
CA GLU A 184 16.60 22.94 -10.36
C GLU A 184 17.76 23.92 -10.47
N GLN A 185 17.91 24.51 -11.66
CA GLN A 185 18.79 25.65 -11.87
C GLN A 185 17.96 26.84 -12.35
N ASN A 186 18.07 27.97 -11.68
CA ASN A 186 17.31 29.19 -12.00
C ASN A 186 15.79 28.96 -12.08
N GLY A 187 15.27 28.11 -11.19
CA GLY A 187 13.83 27.76 -11.13
C GLY A 187 13.34 26.85 -12.26
N LYS A 188 14.24 26.27 -13.05
CA LYS A 188 13.92 25.28 -14.08
C LYS A 188 14.45 23.91 -13.71
N ARG A 189 13.64 22.88 -13.97
CA ARG A 189 14.01 21.48 -13.76
C ARG A 189 15.23 21.11 -14.60
N VAL A 190 16.20 20.44 -13.98
CA VAL A 190 17.30 19.78 -14.68
C VAL A 190 17.16 18.27 -14.50
N ARG A 191 17.77 17.50 -15.41
CA ARG A 191 17.67 16.05 -15.44
C ARG A 191 19.03 15.45 -15.10
N LEU A 192 19.07 14.18 -14.69
CA LEU A 192 20.35 13.48 -14.67
C LEU A 192 20.86 13.33 -16.09
N ALA A 193 22.14 13.64 -16.28
CA ALA A 193 22.80 13.49 -17.56
C ALA A 193 22.81 12.04 -18.02
N ALA A 194 22.79 11.84 -19.34
CA ALA A 194 22.80 10.49 -19.91
C ALA A 194 23.95 9.64 -19.34
N ASN A 195 23.63 8.41 -18.91
CA ASN A 195 24.56 7.45 -18.31
C ASN A 195 25.17 7.88 -16.96
N LYS A 196 24.58 8.86 -16.26
CA LYS A 196 24.93 9.18 -14.87
C LYS A 196 23.90 8.55 -13.93
N SER A 197 24.40 8.12 -12.77
CA SER A 197 23.60 7.63 -11.64
C SER A 197 23.89 8.47 -10.40
N ILE A 198 22.94 8.50 -9.47
CA ILE A 198 23.17 9.02 -8.11
C ILE A 198 23.26 7.81 -7.19
N ASP A 199 24.30 7.74 -6.37
CA ASP A 199 24.39 6.69 -5.36
C ASP A 199 23.65 7.13 -4.11
N VAL A 200 22.61 6.37 -3.74
CA VAL A 200 21.76 6.65 -2.60
C VAL A 200 21.99 5.62 -1.51
N ALA A 201 22.21 6.12 -0.30
CA ALA A 201 22.39 5.34 0.91
C ALA A 201 21.50 5.85 2.04
N MET A 202 20.32 5.25 2.16
CA MET A 202 19.32 5.60 3.16
C MET A 202 19.40 4.65 4.36
N PRO A 203 19.62 5.16 5.59
CA PRO A 203 19.49 4.41 6.82
C PRO A 203 18.05 3.92 7.05
N THR A 204 17.87 2.61 7.16
CA THR A 204 16.57 2.02 7.51
C THR A 204 16.70 1.07 8.70
N THR A 205 15.65 1.01 9.53
CA THR A 205 15.47 0.00 10.57
C THR A 205 14.50 -1.07 10.09
N VAL A 206 14.90 -2.34 10.14
CA VAL A 206 14.06 -3.48 9.73
C VAL A 206 13.94 -4.46 10.89
N ALA A 207 12.72 -4.90 11.18
CA ALA A 207 12.50 -5.98 12.12
C ALA A 207 12.93 -7.31 11.47
N LEU A 208 13.91 -7.98 12.08
CA LEU A 208 14.37 -9.29 11.62
C LEU A 208 13.57 -10.38 12.34
N PRO A 209 12.70 -11.14 11.64
CA PRO A 209 12.04 -12.29 12.26
C PRO A 209 13.06 -13.40 12.59
N ASN A 210 14.16 -13.45 11.84
CA ASN A 210 15.29 -14.33 12.07
C ASN A 210 16.60 -13.55 11.85
N PHE A 211 17.45 -13.49 12.88
CA PHE A 211 18.75 -12.79 12.84
C PHE A 211 19.72 -13.32 11.77
N TYR A 212 19.54 -14.55 11.29
CA TYR A 212 20.44 -15.19 10.34
C TYR A 212 19.99 -15.05 8.87
N VAL A 213 18.81 -14.49 8.62
CA VAL A 213 18.28 -14.33 7.26
C VAL A 213 17.88 -12.89 7.08
N LEU A 214 18.68 -12.16 6.30
CA LEU A 214 18.34 -10.79 5.93
C LEU A 214 17.20 -10.82 4.90
N PRO A 215 16.14 -10.03 5.09
CA PRO A 215 15.12 -9.86 4.07
C PRO A 215 15.72 -9.17 2.84
N THR A 216 15.21 -9.52 1.67
CA THR A 216 15.54 -8.87 0.41
C THR A 216 14.45 -7.87 0.05
N PHE A 217 14.84 -6.72 -0.50
CA PHE A 217 13.89 -5.71 -0.96
C PHE A 217 14.11 -5.42 -2.43
N ASN A 218 13.05 -5.01 -3.10
CA ASN A 218 13.10 -4.55 -4.48
C ASN A 218 13.18 -3.03 -4.51
N LEU A 219 13.94 -2.50 -5.45
CA LEU A 219 13.94 -1.08 -5.76
C LEU A 219 12.93 -0.80 -6.86
N TYR A 220 12.07 0.19 -6.62
CA TYR A 220 11.11 0.71 -7.59
C TYR A 220 11.32 2.20 -7.83
N GLN A 221 11.00 2.63 -9.04
CA GLN A 221 10.96 4.04 -9.42
C GLN A 221 9.54 4.38 -9.87
N LEU A 222 8.99 5.50 -9.42
CA LEU A 222 7.68 5.96 -9.85
C LEU A 222 7.80 6.66 -11.20
N ASP A 223 7.12 6.12 -12.20
CA ASP A 223 6.94 6.78 -13.49
C ASP A 223 5.66 7.61 -13.45
N LEU A 224 5.81 8.93 -13.59
CA LEU A 224 4.71 9.90 -13.52
C LEU A 224 3.92 10.00 -14.84
N GLU A 225 4.54 9.66 -15.98
CA GLU A 225 3.85 9.62 -17.28
C GLU A 225 2.97 8.38 -17.39
N GLU A 226 3.55 7.20 -17.13
CA GLU A 226 2.85 5.92 -17.17
C GLU A 226 1.99 5.68 -15.94
N LYS A 227 2.17 6.47 -14.88
CA LYS A 227 1.45 6.38 -13.60
C LYS A 227 1.63 5.00 -12.95
N LYS A 228 2.86 4.49 -12.95
CA LYS A 228 3.20 3.14 -12.49
C LYS A 228 4.54 3.09 -11.79
N TRP A 229 4.64 2.24 -10.79
CA TRP A 229 5.93 1.84 -10.23
C TRP A 229 6.64 0.87 -11.18
N LYS A 230 7.84 1.23 -11.61
CA LYS A 230 8.72 0.40 -12.45
C LYS A 230 9.77 -0.27 -11.57
N TYR A 231 9.78 -1.60 -11.57
CA TYR A 231 10.85 -2.37 -10.95
C TYR A 231 12.19 -2.02 -11.59
N GLN A 232 13.20 -1.78 -10.76
CA GLN A 232 14.56 -1.49 -11.21
C GLN A 232 15.43 -2.73 -11.01
N GLU A 233 15.63 -3.13 -9.76
CA GLU A 233 16.54 -4.21 -9.39
C GLU A 233 16.28 -4.67 -7.94
N LEU A 234 17.01 -5.69 -7.50
CA LEU A 234 17.10 -6.03 -6.08
C LEU A 234 17.91 -4.95 -5.36
N ASN A 235 17.37 -4.44 -4.27
CA ASN A 235 18.03 -3.41 -3.49
C ASN A 235 19.22 -4.00 -2.73
N PRO A 236 20.47 -3.58 -3.00
CA PRO A 236 21.63 -4.04 -2.25
C PRO A 236 21.62 -3.44 -0.84
N ILE A 237 21.52 -4.32 0.16
CA ILE A 237 21.56 -3.98 1.57
C ILE A 237 22.97 -4.18 2.10
N SER A 238 23.58 -3.13 2.65
CA SER A 238 24.84 -3.19 3.40
C SER A 238 24.55 -2.98 4.89
N THR A 239 25.02 -3.88 5.74
CA THR A 239 24.95 -3.69 7.20
C THR A 239 26.14 -2.84 7.66
N LEU A 240 25.86 -1.70 8.30
CA LEU A 240 26.88 -1.06 9.13
C LEU A 240 26.75 -1.65 10.53
N VAL A 241 27.66 -2.56 10.89
CA VAL A 241 27.85 -2.93 12.30
C VAL A 241 28.54 -1.74 12.95
N SER A 242 27.76 -0.84 13.56
CA SER A 242 28.33 0.06 14.58
C SER A 242 28.90 -0.83 15.67
N THR A 243 30.22 -0.93 15.75
CA THR A 243 30.90 -1.50 16.92
C THR A 243 30.55 -0.63 18.12
N VAL A 244 29.47 -0.99 18.82
CA VAL A 244 29.25 -0.53 20.18
C VAL A 244 30.45 -0.96 20.99
N SER A 245 31.27 0.01 21.40
CA SER A 245 32.36 -0.18 22.36
C SER A 245 31.78 -0.92 23.58
N PRO A 246 32.40 -2.01 24.07
CA PRO A 246 31.82 -2.87 25.11
C PRO A 246 31.77 -2.24 26.51
N ALA A 247 31.88 -0.92 26.64
CA ALA A 247 31.69 -0.22 27.89
C ALA A 247 30.24 0.30 27.97
N LEU A 248 29.32 -0.57 28.39
CA LEU A 248 28.19 -0.31 29.29
C LEU A 248 27.20 -1.47 29.20
N THR A 249 27.43 -2.46 30.07
CA THR A 249 26.52 -3.57 30.32
C THR A 249 25.36 -3.06 31.17
N SER A 250 24.17 -2.91 30.57
CA SER A 250 22.87 -3.29 31.14
C SER A 250 21.76 -2.76 30.23
N GLU A 251 20.88 -3.67 29.84
CA GLU A 251 19.65 -3.50 29.04
C GLU A 251 19.80 -3.50 27.51
N LYS A 252 19.25 -4.57 26.93
CA LYS A 252 19.30 -4.94 25.51
C LYS A 252 18.37 -4.05 24.68
N HIS A 253 18.91 -3.10 23.95
CA HIS A 253 18.37 -2.66 22.66
C HIS A 253 19.54 -2.35 21.72
N LEU A 254 19.90 -3.33 20.87
CA LEU A 254 20.91 -3.15 19.83
C LEU A 254 20.22 -2.63 18.56
N THR A 255 20.23 -1.33 18.36
CA THR A 255 19.80 -0.69 17.10
C THR A 255 20.84 -0.96 16.00
N HIS A 256 20.38 -1.53 14.88
CA HIS A 256 21.20 -1.71 13.68
C HIS A 256 20.70 -0.73 12.61
N SER A 257 21.61 0.07 12.04
CA SER A 257 21.32 0.91 10.88
C SER A 257 21.77 0.22 9.59
N MET A 258 20.89 0.13 8.60
CA MET A 258 21.18 -0.50 7.30
C MET A 258 21.40 0.55 6.22
N ARG A 259 22.38 0.37 5.34
CA ARG A 259 22.71 1.29 4.23
C ARG A 259 22.37 0.64 2.89
N SER A 260 21.52 1.27 2.10
CA SER A 260 21.26 0.93 0.69
C SER A 260 22.40 1.45 -0.20
N THR A 261 22.75 0.86 -1.35
CA THR A 261 23.69 1.50 -2.31
C THR A 261 23.25 1.27 -3.75
N ASN A 262 22.54 2.21 -4.37
CA ASN A 262 22.04 2.05 -5.75
C ASN A 262 23.01 2.64 -6.79
N LYS A 263 23.22 1.96 -7.92
CA LYS A 263 23.90 2.48 -9.12
C LYS A 263 22.89 2.44 -10.29
N SER A 264 22.09 3.49 -10.48
CA SER A 264 21.03 3.50 -11.50
C SER A 264 21.55 3.75 -12.93
N GLU A 265 21.70 2.70 -13.73
CA GLU A 265 22.05 2.81 -15.15
C GLU A 265 20.78 2.90 -16.03
N LYS A 266 20.08 4.03 -16.06
CA LYS A 266 19.14 4.37 -17.17
C LYS A 266 18.68 5.83 -17.18
N PRO A 267 18.64 6.48 -18.36
CA PRO A 267 18.24 7.88 -18.50
C PRO A 267 16.73 8.03 -18.33
N TRP A 268 16.32 9.17 -17.77
CA TRP A 268 14.94 9.43 -17.37
C TRP A 268 13.92 9.20 -18.49
N ARG A 269 13.90 9.88 -19.63
CA ARG A 269 12.69 9.93 -20.52
C ARG A 269 11.50 10.59 -19.80
N ASN A 270 10.74 11.28 -20.64
CA ASN A 270 9.98 12.49 -20.31
C ASN A 270 8.91 12.26 -19.24
#